data_AF-A0A5C6XZD0-F1
#
_entry.id   AF-A0A5C6XZD0-F1
#
_cell.length_a   1.000
_cell.length_b   1.000
_cell.length_c   1.000
_cell.angle_alpha   90.00
_cell.angle_beta   90.00
_cell.angle_gamma   90.00
#
_symmetry.space_group_name_H-M   'P 1'
#
loop_
_entity.id
_entity.type
_entity.pdbx_description
1 polymer ?
#
loop_
_entity_poly.entity_id
_entity_poly.type
_entity_poly.pdbx_seq_one_letter_code
_entity_poly.pdbx_strand_id
1 'polypeptide(L)'
;MEISEKDQKWFDSLKIGKLVHNLMTIILQKNLITENEIKNLLEKEYSKFNFNVIFPILKKVDNNISLKENRMIYGNQRYYANPIKNKEIEYLLTNEWKEFHLENFINWLKNKVKDI
;
A
#
# COMPACT_ATOMS: atom_id res chain seq x y z
N MET A 1 13.23 -5.15 -10.30
CA MET A 1 13.83 -4.63 -9.07
C MET A 1 14.75 -5.65 -8.44
N GLU A 2 16.06 -5.42 -8.58
CA GLU A 2 17.06 -6.10 -7.76
C GLU A 2 17.07 -5.48 -6.36
N ILE A 3 17.01 -6.31 -5.32
CA ILE A 3 17.06 -5.88 -3.92
C ILE A 3 18.47 -6.19 -3.41
N SER A 4 19.23 -5.18 -2.99
CA SER A 4 20.58 -5.42 -2.46
C SER A 4 20.54 -6.01 -1.05
N GLU A 5 21.63 -6.64 -0.60
CA GLU A 5 21.76 -7.12 0.79
C GLU A 5 21.58 -5.98 1.82
N LYS A 6 21.96 -4.76 1.45
CA LYS A 6 21.81 -3.57 2.30
C LYS A 6 20.33 -3.19 2.43
N ASP A 7 19.58 -3.25 1.34
CA ASP A 7 18.14 -2.97 1.34
C ASP A 7 17.39 -4.02 2.16
N GLN A 8 17.78 -5.29 2.05
CA GLN A 8 17.21 -6.37 2.85
C GLN A 8 17.42 -6.14 4.36
N LYS A 9 18.66 -5.83 4.79
CA LYS A 9 18.94 -5.50 6.20
C LYS A 9 18.16 -4.30 6.71
N TRP A 10 17.93 -3.31 5.85
CA TRP A 10 17.10 -2.15 6.20
C TRP A 10 15.63 -2.55 6.36
N PHE A 11 15.09 -3.37 5.45
CA PHE A 11 13.73 -3.90 5.55
C PHE A 11 13.51 -4.68 6.85
N ASP A 12 14.45 -5.57 7.21
CA ASP A 12 14.38 -6.40 8.41
C ASP A 12 14.40 -5.56 9.71
N SER A 13 14.95 -4.34 9.65
CA SER A 13 15.01 -3.42 10.80
C SER A 13 13.72 -2.63 11.04
N LEU A 14 12.82 -2.56 10.06
CA LEU A 14 11.58 -1.78 10.13
C LEU A 14 10.38 -2.67 10.43
N LYS A 15 9.49 -2.17 11.30
CA LYS A 15 8.13 -2.73 11.40
C LYS A 15 7.45 -2.67 10.03
N ILE A 16 6.85 -3.77 9.60
CA ILE A 16 6.24 -3.91 8.27
C ILE A 16 5.31 -2.74 7.89
N GLY A 17 4.48 -2.26 8.81
CA GLY A 17 3.57 -1.15 8.50
C GLY A 17 4.30 0.14 8.09
N LYS A 18 5.44 0.44 8.72
CA LYS A 18 6.28 1.59 8.35
C LYS A 18 6.98 1.36 7.02
N LEU A 19 7.46 0.14 6.78
CA LEU A 19 8.08 -0.23 5.51
C LEU A 19 7.10 -0.06 4.35
N VAL A 20 5.91 -0.67 4.44
CA VAL A 20 4.89 -0.61 3.39
C VAL A 20 4.44 0.82 3.17
N HIS A 21 4.19 1.58 4.23
CA HIS A 21 3.81 2.99 4.11
C HIS A 21 4.85 3.80 3.32
N ASN A 22 6.13 3.68 3.67
CA ASN A 22 7.20 4.40 2.99
C ASN A 22 7.32 4.01 1.52
N LEU A 23 7.35 2.70 1.23
CA LEU A 23 7.52 2.21 -0.14
C LEU A 23 6.30 2.52 -1.00
N MET A 24 5.08 2.29 -0.51
CA MET A 24 3.86 2.62 -1.26
C MET A 24 3.73 4.12 -1.55
N THR A 25 4.20 4.98 -0.63
CA THR A 25 4.27 6.43 -0.87
C THR A 25 5.16 6.73 -2.07
N ILE A 26 6.38 6.18 -2.11
CA ILE A 26 7.32 6.35 -3.22
C ILE A 26 6.74 5.80 -4.53
N ILE A 27 6.20 4.59 -4.48
CA ILE A 27 5.66 3.86 -5.64
C ILE A 27 4.54 4.66 -6.31
N LEU A 28 3.60 5.18 -5.53
CA LEU A 28 2.49 5.96 -6.05
C LEU A 28 2.93 7.34 -6.53
N GLN A 29 3.75 8.06 -5.77
CA GLN A 29 4.20 9.40 -6.16
C GLN A 29 5.06 9.38 -7.44
N LYS A 30 5.92 8.37 -7.60
CA LYS A 30 6.77 8.19 -8.78
C LYS A 30 6.09 7.40 -9.91
N ASN A 31 4.84 6.97 -9.74
CA ASN A 31 4.08 6.21 -10.73
C ASN A 31 4.81 4.92 -11.21
N LEU A 32 5.36 4.16 -10.25
CA LEU A 32 6.19 2.96 -10.50
C LEU A 32 5.39 1.68 -10.76
N ILE A 33 4.05 1.75 -10.67
CA ILE A 33 3.14 0.67 -11.01
C ILE A 33 2.18 1.11 -12.11
N THR A 34 1.58 0.16 -12.81
CA THR A 34 0.62 0.46 -13.89
C THR A 34 -0.72 0.94 -13.34
N GLU A 35 -1.51 1.64 -14.15
CA GLU A 35 -2.87 2.03 -13.77
C GLU A 35 -3.78 0.82 -13.51
N ASN A 36 -3.57 -0.28 -14.25
CA ASN A 36 -4.28 -1.53 -14.00
C ASN A 36 -3.92 -2.10 -12.62
N GLU A 37 -2.66 -2.02 -12.23
CA GLU A 37 -2.24 -2.44 -10.89
C GLU A 37 -2.84 -1.55 -9.80
N ILE A 38 -2.93 -0.23 -10.01
CA ILE A 38 -3.65 0.66 -9.09
C ILE A 38 -5.11 0.23 -8.96
N LYS A 39 -5.80 -0.10 -10.07
CA LYS A 39 -7.18 -0.62 -10.02
C LYS A 39 -7.26 -1.90 -9.21
N ASN A 40 -6.37 -2.86 -9.44
CA ASN A 40 -6.30 -4.10 -8.68
C ASN A 40 -6.13 -3.86 -7.17
N LEU A 41 -5.30 -2.89 -6.77
CA LEU A 41 -5.08 -2.56 -5.36
C LEU A 41 -6.30 -1.92 -4.68
N LEU A 42 -7.31 -1.46 -5.44
CA LEU A 42 -8.61 -1.01 -4.91
C LEU A 42 -9.56 -2.18 -4.62
N GLU A 43 -9.24 -3.37 -5.12
CA GLU A 43 -10.09 -4.56 -4.98
C GLU A 43 -9.70 -5.37 -3.75
N LYS A 44 -10.71 -5.74 -2.96
CA LYS A 44 -10.53 -6.51 -1.72
C LYS A 44 -10.00 -7.90 -2.01
N GLU A 45 -10.55 -8.56 -3.03
CA GLU A 45 -10.24 -9.93 -3.42
C GLU A 45 -8.78 -10.05 -3.88
N TYR A 46 -8.33 -9.09 -4.69
CA TYR A 46 -6.94 -8.99 -5.12
C TYR A 46 -5.99 -8.79 -3.92
N SER A 47 -6.39 -7.91 -2.99
CA SER A 47 -5.62 -7.63 -1.78
C SER A 47 -5.48 -8.89 -0.89
N LYS A 48 -6.57 -9.65 -0.76
CA LYS A 48 -6.58 -10.90 -0.01
C LYS A 48 -5.72 -11.97 -0.67
N PHE A 49 -5.81 -12.11 -2.00
CA PHE A 49 -5.07 -13.11 -2.75
C PHE A 49 -3.56 -12.84 -2.75
N ASN A 50 -3.14 -11.60 -3.02
CA ASN A 50 -1.72 -11.27 -3.21
C ASN A 50 -0.99 -10.93 -1.91
N PHE A 51 -1.69 -10.38 -0.90
CA PHE A 51 -1.04 -9.88 0.33
C PHE A 51 -1.52 -10.59 1.60
N ASN A 52 -2.57 -11.42 1.51
CA ASN A 52 -3.31 -11.95 2.66
C ASN A 52 -4.02 -10.86 3.50
N VAL A 53 -4.23 -9.66 2.95
CA VAL A 53 -4.88 -8.52 3.61
C VAL A 53 -6.38 -8.50 3.27
N ILE A 54 -7.24 -8.36 4.28
CA ILE A 54 -8.71 -8.47 4.11
C ILE A 54 -9.42 -7.18 3.67
N PHE A 55 -8.67 -6.09 3.52
CA PHE A 55 -9.14 -4.80 3.00
C PHE A 55 -8.41 -4.48 1.70
N PRO A 56 -9.00 -3.66 0.81
CA PRO A 56 -8.26 -3.05 -0.28
C PRO A 56 -6.95 -2.42 0.21
N ILE A 57 -5.84 -2.70 -0.48
CA ILE A 57 -4.56 -2.05 -0.17
C ILE A 57 -4.70 -0.54 -0.30
N LEU A 58 -5.37 -0.09 -1.37
CA LEU A 58 -5.68 1.31 -1.62
C LEU A 58 -7.19 1.56 -1.53
N LYS A 59 -7.55 2.76 -1.11
CA LYS A 59 -8.91 3.30 -1.22
C LYS A 59 -8.82 4.70 -1.81
N LYS A 60 -9.63 5.01 -2.83
CA LYS A 60 -9.72 6.39 -3.34
C LYS A 60 -10.32 7.29 -2.27
N VAL A 61 -9.77 8.50 -2.12
CA VAL A 61 -10.37 9.53 -1.26
C VAL A 61 -11.69 9.99 -1.89
N ASP A 62 -12.75 9.96 -1.10
CA ASP A 62 -14.03 10.59 -1.42
C ASP A 62 -14.03 12.03 -0.89
N ASN A 63 -14.05 12.99 -1.80
CA ASN A 63 -13.99 14.41 -1.46
C ASN A 63 -15.30 14.96 -0.88
N ASN A 64 -16.38 14.18 -0.88
CA ASN A 64 -17.66 14.60 -0.31
C ASN A 64 -17.77 14.35 1.20
N ILE A 65 -16.81 13.64 1.79
CA ILE A 65 -16.77 13.33 3.22
C ILE A 65 -15.41 13.71 3.82
N SER A 66 -15.33 13.85 5.14
CA SER A 66 -14.07 14.20 5.79
C SER A 66 -13.00 13.11 5.60
N LEU A 67 -11.72 13.50 5.67
CA LEU A 67 -10.62 12.51 5.71
C LEU A 67 -10.75 11.55 6.89
N LYS A 68 -11.32 11.99 8.01
CA LYS A 68 -11.58 11.12 9.16
C LYS A 68 -12.54 10.00 8.77
N GLU A 69 -13.67 10.33 8.14
CA GLU A 69 -14.69 9.37 7.71
C GLU A 69 -14.18 8.45 6.60
N ASN A 70 -13.42 8.98 5.65
CA ASN A 70 -12.79 8.19 4.58
C ASN A 70 -11.97 7.01 5.11
N ARG A 71 -11.33 7.14 6.27
CA ARG A 71 -10.47 6.11 6.87
C ARG A 71 -11.23 5.07 7.69
N MET A 72 -12.53 5.27 7.90
CA MET A 72 -13.35 4.39 8.73
C MET A 72 -13.95 3.24 7.91
N ILE A 73 -13.90 2.03 8.47
CA ILE A 73 -14.71 0.89 8.04
C ILE A 73 -15.34 0.30 9.30
N TYR A 74 -16.67 0.20 9.34
CA TYR A 74 -17.44 -0.32 10.49
C TYR A 74 -16.99 0.28 11.83
N GLY A 75 -16.84 1.61 11.89
CA GLY A 75 -16.44 2.33 13.09
C GLY A 75 -14.97 2.22 13.49
N ASN A 76 -14.13 1.54 12.70
CA ASN A 76 -12.70 1.37 12.97
C ASN A 76 -11.83 2.07 11.92
N GLN A 77 -10.72 2.67 12.35
CA GLN A 77 -9.72 3.25 11.43
C GLN A 77 -8.96 2.12 10.72
N ARG A 78 -9.24 1.91 9.44
CA ARG A 78 -8.62 0.86 8.61
C ARG A 78 -7.61 1.37 7.58
N TYR A 79 -7.41 2.69 7.53
CA TYR A 79 -6.47 3.33 6.62
C TYR A 79 -5.64 4.40 7.34
N TYR A 80 -4.42 4.61 6.86
CA TYR A 80 -3.51 5.62 7.35
C TYR A 80 -4.06 7.03 7.18
N ALA A 81 -3.53 7.95 8.00
CA ALA A 81 -4.08 9.29 8.12
C ALA A 81 -3.89 10.16 6.87
N ASN A 82 -2.74 10.01 6.22
CA ASN A 82 -2.28 10.89 5.17
C ASN A 82 -2.54 10.24 3.81
N PRO A 83 -3.32 10.87 2.93
CA PRO A 83 -3.47 10.42 1.55
C PRO A 83 -2.14 10.49 0.79
N ILE A 84 -1.99 9.58 -0.17
CA ILE A 84 -0.88 9.52 -1.10
C ILE A 84 -1.42 9.96 -2.47
N LYS A 85 -0.86 11.05 -3.00
CA LYS A 85 -1.22 11.57 -4.32
C LYS A 85 -0.51 10.77 -5.42
N ASN A 86 -1.26 10.27 -6.40
CA ASN A 86 -0.77 9.75 -7.68
C ASN A 86 -1.48 10.50 -8.81
N LYS A 87 -0.72 11.27 -9.59
CA LYS A 87 -1.27 12.25 -10.55
C LYS A 87 -2.28 13.16 -9.82
N GLU A 88 -3.51 13.31 -10.31
CA GLU A 88 -4.55 14.13 -9.66
C GLU A 88 -5.49 13.36 -8.72
N ILE A 89 -5.17 12.09 -8.41
CA ILE A 89 -6.02 11.25 -7.55
C ILE A 89 -5.31 10.99 -6.22
N GLU A 90 -6.05 11.13 -5.14
CA GLU A 90 -5.57 10.80 -3.78
C GLU A 90 -6.07 9.43 -3.34
N TYR A 91 -5.16 8.66 -2.74
CA TYR A 91 -5.42 7.32 -2.25
C TYR A 91 -5.03 7.20 -0.78
N LEU A 92 -5.85 6.49 -0.01
CA LEU A 92 -5.53 6.05 1.33
C LEU A 92 -4.95 4.64 1.29
N LEU A 93 -3.91 4.39 2.08
CA LEU A 93 -3.29 3.09 2.25
C LEU A 93 -3.86 2.39 3.48
N THR A 94 -4.22 1.11 3.39
CA THR A 94 -4.69 0.35 4.55
C THR A 94 -3.62 0.26 5.64
N ASN A 95 -4.03 0.24 6.91
CA ASN A 95 -3.13 0.04 8.05
C ASN A 95 -3.07 -1.43 8.53
N GLU A 96 -3.69 -2.36 7.82
CA GLU A 96 -3.77 -3.79 8.16
C GLU A 96 -2.48 -4.55 7.77
N TRP A 97 -1.35 -4.14 8.37
CA TRP A 97 -0.04 -4.75 8.14
C TRP A 97 0.45 -5.49 9.39
N LYS A 98 0.73 -6.77 9.23
CA LYS A 98 1.29 -7.66 10.26
C LYS A 98 2.55 -8.32 9.70
N GLU A 99 3.47 -8.72 10.57
CA GLU A 99 4.81 -9.16 10.12
C GLU A 99 4.76 -10.31 9.10
N PHE A 100 3.77 -11.21 9.22
CA PHE A 100 3.57 -12.30 8.27
C PHE A 100 3.10 -11.84 6.86
N HIS A 101 2.78 -10.56 6.64
CA HIS A 101 2.51 -10.00 5.31
C HIS A 101 3.78 -9.61 4.56
N LEU A 102 4.93 -9.55 5.22
CA LEU A 102 6.18 -9.03 4.64
C LEU A 102 6.57 -9.78 3.35
N GLU A 103 6.61 -11.11 3.40
CA GLU A 103 7.02 -11.94 2.26
C GLU A 103 6.13 -11.68 1.03
N ASN A 104 4.82 -11.66 1.23
CA ASN A 104 3.85 -11.37 0.17
C ASN A 104 4.06 -9.98 -0.43
N PHE A 105 4.29 -8.97 0.41
CA PHE A 105 4.56 -7.62 -0.04
C PHE A 105 5.85 -7.53 -0.86
N ILE A 106 6.95 -8.13 -0.39
CA ILE A 106 8.22 -8.17 -1.13
C ILE A 106 8.07 -8.90 -2.47
N ASN A 107 7.34 -10.02 -2.50
CA ASN A 107 7.07 -10.75 -3.73
C ASN A 107 6.26 -9.91 -4.72
N TRP A 108 5.28 -9.16 -4.25
CA TRP A 108 4.54 -8.22 -5.07
C TRP A 108 5.44 -7.10 -5.62
N LEU A 109 6.31 -6.51 -4.79
CA LEU A 109 7.27 -5.47 -5.21
C LEU A 109 8.13 -5.94 -6.39
N LYS A 110 8.75 -7.11 -6.26
CA LYS A 110 9.64 -7.70 -7.29
C LYS A 110 8.94 -7.87 -8.64
N ASN A 111 7.65 -8.19 -8.62
CA ASN A 111 6.87 -8.55 -9.81
C ASN A 111 6.16 -7.36 -10.46
N LYS A 112 5.80 -6.34 -9.67
CA LYS A 112 4.85 -5.30 -10.12
C LYS A 112 5.45 -3.91 -10.20
N VAL A 113 6.55 -3.66 -9.49
CA VAL A 113 7.09 -2.31 -9.32
C VAL A 113 8.33 -2.14 -10.20
N LYS A 114 8.36 -1.04 -10.96
CA LYS A 114 9.55 -0.56 -11.68
C LYS A 114 10.63 -0.17 -10.68
N ASP A 115 11.90 -0.25 -11.05
CA ASP A 115 13.03 -0.05 -10.13
C ASP A 115 12.87 1.21 -9.24
N ILE A 116 13.08 1.04 -7.92
CA ILE A 116 12.80 2.03 -6.85
C ILE A 116 13.98 2.97 -6.60
#